data_AF-A0AAD5TSF1-F1
#
_entry.id   AF-A0AAD5TSF1-F1
#
_cell.length_a   1.000
_cell.length_b   1.000
_cell.length_c   1.000
_cell.angle_alpha   90.00
_cell.angle_beta   90.00
_cell.angle_gamma   90.00
#
_symmetry.space_group_name_H-M   'P 1'
#
loop_
_entity.id
_entity.type
_entity.pdbx_description
1 polymer ?
#
loop_
_entity_poly.entity_id
_entity_poly.type
_entity_poly.pdbx_seq_one_letter_code
_entity_poly.pdbx_strand_id
1 'polypeptide(L)'
;MAAPSLFPPAHTPVYLLTTSLAAPGTAAFTQSSSSSSSDSPPPPYATQKLVPLQQLLASSTVAGQIVTHCHPASILNERIITLTLSRFAYTASLVTRVTGSFVLHLLEEHQAHLVATFGTHSSRNFNKFASDVACTLSPMLHHPLVSGSSAWCECVVEQIVDVEAERVVVIARVINRGGGGGKPLTVEAVKKRVTKDEWAALEASWTRDVARDTRLAEIEEVRTACPQQPSPPAKNPAATQTDSLTEESSCASHPQLGPGPLLKSRL
;
A
#
# COMPACT_ATOMS: atom_id res chain seq x y z
N MET A 1 4.01 36.04 21.25
CA MET A 1 4.52 35.25 20.12
C MET A 1 3.37 34.43 19.55
N ALA A 2 3.33 34.15 18.24
CA ALA A 2 2.38 33.19 17.71
C ALA A 2 2.79 31.77 18.12
N ALA A 3 1.83 30.86 18.30
CA ALA A 3 2.14 29.44 18.48
C ALA A 3 2.76 28.87 17.19
N PRO A 4 3.70 27.91 17.27
CA PRO A 4 4.23 27.24 16.10
C PRO A 4 3.12 26.53 15.33
N SER A 5 3.10 26.70 14.01
CA SER A 5 2.14 26.03 13.13
C SER A 5 2.41 24.52 13.11
N LEU A 6 1.38 23.72 13.40
CA LEU A 6 1.42 22.26 13.22
C LEU A 6 1.42 21.84 11.74
N PHE A 7 1.06 22.75 10.82
CA PHE A 7 1.16 22.50 9.39
C PHE A 7 2.60 22.69 8.89
N PRO A 8 3.06 21.85 7.95
CA PRO A 8 4.37 22.01 7.30
C PRO A 8 4.50 23.38 6.60
N PRO A 9 5.74 23.89 6.43
CA PRO A 9 6.01 25.14 5.71
C PRO A 9 5.32 25.24 4.34
N ALA A 10 4.97 26.47 3.95
CA ALA A 10 4.27 26.77 2.69
C ALA A 10 4.96 26.17 1.44
N HIS A 11 6.29 26.18 1.43
CA HIS A 11 7.15 25.66 0.36
C HIS A 11 7.44 24.15 0.45
N THR A 12 6.92 23.42 1.44
CA THR A 12 7.15 21.98 1.56
C THR A 12 6.60 21.24 0.34
N PRO A 13 7.40 20.42 -0.35
CA PRO A 13 6.96 19.63 -1.49
C PRO A 13 5.98 18.53 -1.07
N VAL A 14 5.02 18.24 -1.95
CA VAL A 14 3.97 17.25 -1.73
C VAL A 14 4.26 16.02 -2.59
N TYR A 15 4.39 14.88 -1.93
CA TYR A 15 4.67 13.60 -2.58
C TYR A 15 3.44 12.68 -2.54
N LEU A 16 3.34 11.77 -3.50
CA LEU A 16 2.41 10.64 -3.48
C LEU A 16 3.21 9.33 -3.38
N LEU A 17 3.05 8.63 -2.26
CA LEU A 17 3.55 7.26 -2.12
C LEU A 17 2.49 6.29 -2.64
N THR A 18 2.90 5.29 -3.43
CA THR A 18 2.05 4.18 -3.88
C THR A 18 2.74 2.83 -3.67
N THR A 19 1.96 1.77 -3.50
CA THR A 19 2.44 0.39 -3.48
C THR A 19 1.34 -0.54 -4.00
N SER A 20 1.71 -1.75 -4.40
CA SER A 20 0.78 -2.80 -4.80
C SER A 20 1.21 -4.15 -4.22
N LEU A 21 0.24 -4.96 -3.82
CA LEU A 21 0.41 -6.36 -3.51
C LEU A 21 -0.35 -7.18 -4.55
N ALA A 22 0.36 -8.00 -5.33
CA ALA A 22 -0.24 -8.92 -6.28
C ALA A 22 -1.11 -9.98 -5.55
N ALA A 23 -2.23 -10.39 -6.16
CA ALA A 23 -3.05 -11.45 -5.59
C ALA A 23 -2.29 -12.80 -5.56
N PRO A 24 -2.49 -13.63 -4.52
CA PRO A 24 -1.93 -14.97 -4.47
C PRO A 24 -2.34 -15.79 -5.69
N GLY A 25 -1.37 -16.48 -6.31
CA GLY A 25 -1.58 -17.26 -7.53
C GLY A 25 -1.48 -16.47 -8.84
N THR A 26 -1.44 -15.13 -8.80
CA THR A 26 -0.97 -14.35 -9.94
C THR A 26 0.53 -14.61 -10.10
N ALA A 27 0.92 -15.40 -11.10
CA ALA A 27 2.33 -15.65 -11.40
C ALA A 27 3.04 -14.31 -11.55
N ALA A 28 4.11 -14.10 -10.77
CA ALA A 28 4.89 -12.87 -10.83
C ALA A 28 5.32 -12.63 -12.28
N PHE A 29 5.24 -11.38 -12.76
CA PHE A 29 5.58 -11.03 -14.14
C PHE A 29 7.09 -11.05 -14.32
N THR A 30 7.67 -12.25 -14.31
CA THR A 30 9.09 -12.50 -14.49
C THR A 30 9.42 -12.19 -15.94
N GLN A 31 9.86 -10.95 -16.19
CA GLN A 31 10.51 -10.61 -17.45
C GLN A 31 11.76 -11.49 -17.56
N SER A 32 11.64 -12.55 -18.35
CA SER A 32 12.73 -13.46 -18.66
C SER A 32 13.76 -12.69 -19.48
N SER A 33 14.74 -12.09 -18.80
CA SER A 33 15.84 -11.31 -19.37
C SER A 33 16.83 -12.24 -20.08
N SER A 34 16.38 -12.82 -21.18
CA SER A 34 17.19 -13.66 -22.07
C SER A 34 18.31 -12.82 -22.67
N SER A 35 19.52 -12.96 -22.12
CA SER A 35 20.75 -12.34 -22.61
C SER A 35 21.23 -13.03 -23.89
N SER A 36 20.46 -12.91 -24.96
CA SER A 36 20.75 -13.45 -26.29
C SER A 36 21.69 -12.51 -27.06
N SER A 37 22.99 -12.78 -26.98
CA SER A 37 24.01 -12.14 -27.81
C SER A 37 23.98 -12.72 -29.24
N SER A 38 23.10 -12.18 -30.09
CA SER A 38 22.96 -12.59 -31.49
C SER A 38 22.56 -11.42 -32.39
N ASP A 39 23.32 -11.16 -33.46
CA ASP A 39 23.06 -10.13 -34.49
C ASP A 39 21.87 -10.44 -35.42
N SER A 40 20.91 -11.25 -34.96
CA SER A 40 19.64 -11.47 -35.66
C SER A 40 18.73 -10.24 -35.48
N PRO A 41 18.11 -9.71 -36.54
CA PRO A 41 17.12 -8.64 -36.39
C PRO A 41 15.99 -9.12 -35.47
N PRO A 42 15.47 -8.27 -34.57
CA PRO A 42 14.47 -8.69 -33.60
C PRO A 42 13.22 -9.22 -34.31
N PRO A 43 12.64 -10.35 -33.86
CA PRO A 43 11.41 -10.87 -34.46
C PRO A 43 10.31 -9.82 -34.35
N PRO A 44 9.46 -9.65 -35.39
CA PRO A 44 8.41 -8.63 -35.38
C PRO A 44 7.51 -8.85 -34.16
N TYR A 45 7.45 -7.82 -33.30
CA TYR A 45 6.99 -7.92 -31.91
C TYR A 45 5.73 -8.77 -31.77
N ALA A 46 5.91 -9.97 -31.19
CA ALA A 46 4.80 -10.86 -30.87
C ALA A 46 3.80 -10.08 -30.00
N THR A 47 2.57 -9.96 -30.50
CA THR A 47 1.59 -9.01 -29.98
C THR A 47 1.08 -9.45 -28.61
N GLN A 48 1.85 -9.14 -27.57
CA GLN A 48 1.44 -9.33 -26.18
C GLN A 48 0.10 -8.63 -26.00
N LYS A 49 -0.93 -9.38 -25.58
CA LYS A 49 -2.21 -8.80 -25.20
C LYS A 49 -1.96 -7.85 -24.03
N LEU A 50 -2.01 -6.55 -24.32
CA LEU A 50 -2.03 -5.50 -23.32
C LEU A 50 -3.28 -5.70 -22.46
N VAL A 51 -3.12 -6.38 -21.32
CA VAL A 51 -4.16 -6.43 -20.29
C VAL A 51 -4.39 -5.00 -19.85
N PRO A 52 -5.63 -4.46 -19.91
CA PRO A 52 -5.90 -3.10 -19.50
C PRO A 52 -5.40 -2.88 -18.06
N LEU A 53 -4.66 -1.80 -17.82
CA LEU A 53 -4.05 -1.52 -16.52
C LEU A 53 -5.06 -1.63 -15.38
N GLN A 54 -6.26 -1.09 -15.58
CA GLN A 54 -7.40 -1.15 -14.66
C GLN A 54 -7.74 -2.58 -14.23
N GLN A 55 -7.60 -3.59 -15.10
CA GLN A 55 -7.85 -5.00 -14.77
C GLN A 55 -6.74 -5.58 -13.89
N LEU A 56 -5.47 -5.22 -14.12
CA LEU A 56 -4.36 -5.60 -13.25
C LEU A 56 -4.50 -4.94 -11.86
N LEU A 57 -4.83 -3.65 -11.83
CA LEU A 57 -5.06 -2.89 -10.59
C LEU A 57 -6.33 -3.36 -9.84
N ALA A 58 -7.35 -3.86 -10.54
CA ALA A 58 -8.53 -4.48 -9.92
C ALA A 58 -8.25 -5.89 -9.36
N SER A 59 -7.28 -6.61 -9.93
CA SER A 59 -6.82 -7.93 -9.45
C SER A 59 -5.77 -7.86 -8.34
N SER A 60 -5.35 -6.67 -7.90
CA SER A 60 -4.30 -6.48 -6.90
C SER A 60 -4.70 -5.51 -5.80
N THR A 61 -4.12 -5.66 -4.61
CA THR A 61 -4.33 -4.72 -3.51
C THR A 61 -3.47 -3.50 -3.75
N VAL A 62 -4.05 -2.48 -4.38
CA VAL A 62 -3.39 -1.21 -4.72
C VAL A 62 -3.64 -0.16 -3.64
N ALA A 63 -2.60 0.58 -3.25
CA ALA A 63 -2.71 1.58 -2.19
C ALA A 63 -1.84 2.81 -2.47
N GLY A 64 -2.32 3.98 -2.03
CA GLY A 64 -1.55 5.21 -2.07
C GLY A 64 -1.89 6.17 -0.93
N GLN A 65 -0.97 7.08 -0.61
CA GLN A 65 -1.15 8.13 0.39
C GLN A 65 -0.27 9.34 0.08
N ILE A 66 -0.75 10.53 0.44
CA ILE A 66 0.07 11.75 0.38
C ILE A 66 1.11 11.73 1.50
N VAL A 67 2.31 12.21 1.20
CA VAL A 67 3.42 12.37 2.16
C VAL A 67 4.05 13.75 1.96
N THR A 68 4.30 14.47 3.06
CA THR A 68 4.97 15.78 3.04
C THR A 68 6.32 15.78 3.78
N HIS A 69 6.67 14.70 4.47
CA HIS A 69 7.96 14.52 5.13
C HIS A 69 8.77 13.44 4.41
N CYS A 70 9.55 13.86 3.42
CA CYS A 70 10.49 13.03 2.67
C CYS A 70 11.79 13.81 2.41
N HIS A 71 12.92 13.20 2.73
CA HIS A 71 14.25 13.83 2.58
C HIS A 71 15.28 12.81 2.06
N PRO A 72 16.29 13.23 1.28
CA PRO A 72 17.49 12.42 1.09
C PRO A 72 18.18 12.19 2.43
N ALA A 73 18.57 10.95 2.73
CA ALA A 73 19.24 10.60 3.98
C ALA A 73 20.72 11.06 4.02
N SER A 74 21.28 11.39 2.85
CA SER A 74 22.65 11.90 2.72
C SER A 74 22.79 12.76 1.46
N ILE A 75 23.54 13.86 1.57
CA ILE A 75 23.92 14.71 0.44
C ILE A 75 24.88 13.96 -0.51
N LEU A 76 25.68 13.04 0.01
CA LEU A 76 26.66 12.25 -0.75
C LEU A 76 26.08 10.93 -1.31
N ASN A 77 24.85 10.56 -0.91
CA ASN A 77 24.20 9.33 -1.38
C ASN A 77 22.72 9.58 -1.67
N GLU A 78 22.45 10.13 -2.86
CA GLU A 78 21.11 10.34 -3.42
C GLU A 78 20.22 9.08 -3.45
N ARG A 79 20.80 7.89 -3.29
CA ARG A 79 20.07 6.63 -3.38
C ARG A 79 19.37 6.23 -2.08
N ILE A 80 19.57 6.93 -0.96
CA ILE A 80 18.85 6.64 0.29
C ILE A 80 17.93 7.81 0.64
N ILE A 81 16.65 7.52 0.87
CA ILE A 81 15.64 8.47 1.32
C ILE A 81 15.06 8.07 2.69
N THR A 82 14.63 9.06 3.47
CA THR A 82 13.83 8.89 4.68
C THR A 82 12.42 9.43 4.48
N LEU A 83 11.43 8.71 5.00
CA LEU A 83 10.01 9.04 4.97
C LEU A 83 9.41 8.88 6.36
N THR A 84 8.67 9.87 6.87
CA THR A 84 7.91 9.68 8.11
C THR A 84 6.45 9.38 7.79
N LEU A 85 5.98 8.20 8.23
CA LEU A 85 4.63 7.71 7.98
C LEU A 85 3.88 7.47 9.31
N SER A 86 2.55 7.52 9.28
CA SER A 86 1.72 6.98 10.36
C SER A 86 1.85 5.46 10.41
N ARG A 87 2.09 4.89 11.60
CA ARG A 87 2.13 3.43 11.81
C ARG A 87 0.79 2.76 11.47
N PHE A 88 -0.32 3.49 11.60
CA PHE A 88 -1.69 2.97 11.46
C PHE A 88 -2.34 3.27 10.10
N ALA A 89 -1.73 4.14 9.28
CA ALA A 89 -2.18 4.35 7.90
C ALA A 89 -2.04 3.05 7.08
N TYR A 90 -3.09 2.67 6.36
CA TYR A 90 -3.15 1.38 5.67
C TYR A 90 -2.06 1.21 4.59
N THR A 91 -1.81 2.26 3.80
CA THR A 91 -0.74 2.24 2.79
C THR A 91 0.64 2.12 3.44
N ALA A 92 0.88 2.78 4.57
CA ALA A 92 2.12 2.63 5.35
C ALA A 92 2.27 1.22 5.94
N SER A 93 1.20 0.62 6.46
CA SER A 93 1.18 -0.77 6.93
C SER A 93 1.53 -1.78 5.82
N LEU A 94 1.04 -1.57 4.59
CA LEU A 94 1.41 -2.41 3.44
C LEU A 94 2.91 -2.30 3.14
N VAL A 95 3.44 -1.08 3.00
CA VAL A 95 4.88 -0.85 2.73
C VAL A 95 5.77 -1.46 3.81
N THR A 96 5.43 -1.24 5.08
CA THR A 96 6.30 -1.61 6.21
C THR A 96 6.21 -3.07 6.64
N ARG A 97 5.10 -3.78 6.34
CA ARG A 97 4.85 -5.15 6.85
C ARG A 97 4.59 -6.20 5.77
N VAL A 98 4.38 -5.81 4.50
CA VAL A 98 3.89 -6.72 3.47
C VAL A 98 4.64 -6.63 2.14
N THR A 99 4.78 -5.42 1.57
CA THR A 99 5.41 -5.26 0.25
C THR A 99 6.91 -4.92 0.33
N GLY A 100 7.36 -4.25 1.40
CA GLY A 100 8.75 -3.81 1.54
C GLY A 100 9.22 -2.84 0.44
N SER A 101 8.29 -2.30 -0.35
CA SER A 101 8.58 -1.63 -1.62
C SER A 101 7.46 -0.66 -2.01
N PHE A 102 7.82 0.41 -2.71
CA PHE A 102 6.90 1.48 -3.11
C PHE A 102 7.45 2.33 -4.27
N VAL A 103 6.57 3.09 -4.92
CA VAL A 103 6.97 4.25 -5.75
C VAL A 103 6.64 5.52 -4.99
N LEU A 104 7.59 6.44 -4.91
CA LEU A 104 7.35 7.81 -4.45
C LEU A 104 7.35 8.74 -5.66
N HIS A 105 6.33 9.57 -5.76
CA HIS A 105 6.16 10.58 -6.81
C HIS A 105 6.33 11.97 -6.19
N LEU A 106 7.11 12.84 -6.81
CA LEU A 106 7.04 14.29 -6.59
C LEU A 106 5.94 14.83 -7.49
N LEU A 107 4.82 15.26 -6.92
CA LEU A 107 3.67 15.72 -7.70
C LEU A 107 3.97 17.06 -8.38
N GLU A 108 3.34 17.32 -9.53
CA GLU A 108 3.32 18.65 -10.15
C GLU A 108 2.16 19.51 -9.65
N GLU A 109 2.29 20.84 -9.77
CA GLU A 109 1.22 21.78 -9.41
C GLU A 109 -0.15 21.46 -10.03
N HIS A 110 -0.18 20.92 -11.26
CA HIS A 110 -1.43 20.57 -11.94
C HIS A 110 -2.13 19.34 -11.32
N GLN A 111 -1.40 18.52 -10.55
CA GLN A 111 -1.88 17.31 -9.90
C GLN A 111 -2.49 17.56 -8.50
N ALA A 112 -2.75 18.81 -8.12
CA ALA A 112 -3.27 19.18 -6.79
C ALA A 112 -4.56 18.43 -6.38
N HIS A 113 -5.42 18.10 -7.35
CA HIS A 113 -6.64 17.30 -7.15
C HIS A 113 -6.36 15.89 -6.57
N LEU A 114 -5.20 15.30 -6.89
CA LEU A 114 -4.78 14.01 -6.29
C LEU A 114 -4.59 14.12 -4.78
N VAL A 115 -4.29 15.31 -4.24
CA VAL A 115 -4.12 15.49 -2.79
C VAL A 115 -5.44 15.26 -2.05
N ALA A 116 -6.56 15.73 -2.59
CA ALA A 116 -7.88 15.41 -2.07
C ALA A 116 -8.13 13.88 -2.15
N THR A 117 -8.06 13.30 -3.35
CA THR A 117 -8.31 11.86 -3.59
C THR A 117 -7.47 10.94 -2.70
N PHE A 118 -6.18 11.23 -2.54
CA PHE A 118 -5.26 10.38 -1.79
C PHE A 118 -5.14 10.74 -0.30
N GLY A 119 -5.59 11.92 0.13
CA GLY A 119 -5.54 12.39 1.51
C GLY A 119 -6.83 12.24 2.33
N THR A 120 -8.01 12.21 1.71
CA THR A 120 -9.31 12.13 2.44
C THR A 120 -9.83 10.71 2.66
N HIS A 121 -9.36 9.74 1.87
CA HIS A 121 -9.84 8.35 1.86
C HIS A 121 -8.76 7.34 2.26
N SER A 122 -9.16 6.22 2.86
CA SER A 122 -8.27 5.08 3.11
C SER A 122 -8.33 4.08 1.96
N SER A 123 -7.18 3.67 1.43
CA SER A 123 -7.07 2.68 0.35
C SER A 123 -7.60 1.28 0.74
N ARG A 124 -7.88 1.04 2.03
CA ARG A 124 -8.54 -0.19 2.51
C ARG A 124 -10.02 -0.25 2.10
N ASN A 125 -10.67 0.91 1.99
CA ASN A 125 -12.11 1.03 1.85
C ASN A 125 -12.53 1.61 0.48
N PHE A 126 -11.58 2.17 -0.28
CA PHE A 126 -11.84 2.87 -1.54
C PHE A 126 -10.66 2.69 -2.50
N ASN A 127 -10.91 2.18 -3.71
CA ASN A 127 -9.88 2.04 -4.73
C ASN A 127 -9.61 3.40 -5.41
N LYS A 128 -8.62 4.12 -4.89
CA LYS A 128 -8.14 5.42 -5.38
C LYS A 128 -7.65 5.42 -6.83
N PHE A 129 -7.41 4.25 -7.43
CA PHE A 129 -6.94 4.10 -8.81
C PHE A 129 -8.06 3.65 -9.78
N ALA A 130 -9.31 3.53 -9.30
CA ALA A 130 -10.48 3.25 -10.13
C ALA A 130 -11.22 4.53 -10.59
N SER A 131 -10.87 5.69 -10.04
CA SER A 131 -11.22 7.02 -10.54
C SER A 131 -10.24 7.47 -11.65
N ASP A 132 -10.33 8.73 -12.12
CA ASP A 132 -9.58 9.30 -13.24
C ASP A 132 -8.06 9.50 -13.00
N VAL A 133 -7.42 8.65 -12.20
CA VAL A 133 -5.98 8.68 -11.90
C VAL A 133 -5.21 8.03 -13.04
N ALA A 134 -4.75 8.85 -13.99
CA ALA A 134 -3.85 8.42 -15.06
C ALA A 134 -2.56 7.83 -14.47
N CYS A 135 -2.35 6.53 -14.71
CA CYS A 135 -1.19 5.80 -14.21
C CYS A 135 -0.75 4.70 -15.20
N THR A 136 0.39 4.08 -14.89
CA THR A 136 0.99 2.91 -15.55
C THR A 136 1.53 1.96 -14.47
N LEU A 137 2.28 0.91 -14.84
CA LEU A 137 3.11 0.17 -13.88
C LEU A 137 4.54 0.71 -13.89
N SER A 138 5.20 0.69 -12.74
CA SER A 138 6.60 1.08 -12.61
C SER A 138 7.55 0.02 -13.21
N PRO A 139 8.70 0.41 -13.82
CA PRO A 139 9.51 -0.52 -14.60
C PRO A 139 10.09 -1.73 -13.85
N MET A 140 10.47 -1.59 -12.57
CA MET A 140 11.21 -2.63 -11.82
C MET A 140 10.37 -3.34 -10.75
N LEU A 141 9.48 -2.60 -10.08
CA LEU A 141 8.63 -3.09 -8.97
C LEU A 141 7.19 -3.38 -9.38
N HIS A 142 6.77 -2.90 -10.57
CA HIS A 142 5.40 -3.03 -11.07
C HIS A 142 4.32 -2.47 -10.11
N HIS A 143 4.65 -1.39 -9.41
CA HIS A 143 3.72 -0.60 -8.60
C HIS A 143 2.97 0.45 -9.45
N PRO A 144 1.87 1.03 -8.96
CA PRO A 144 1.11 2.05 -9.70
C PRO A 144 1.92 3.35 -9.87
N LEU A 145 2.38 3.62 -11.09
CA LEU A 145 3.18 4.79 -11.45
C LEU A 145 2.27 5.88 -12.04
N VAL A 146 2.00 6.94 -11.28
CA VAL A 146 1.12 8.05 -11.66
C VAL A 146 1.78 8.93 -12.73
N SER A 147 1.06 9.16 -13.81
CA SER A 147 1.52 9.92 -14.98
C SER A 147 1.48 11.43 -14.73
N GLY A 148 2.39 12.19 -15.35
CA GLY A 148 2.48 13.64 -15.19
C GLY A 148 3.14 14.12 -13.88
N SER A 149 3.76 13.21 -13.11
CA SER A 149 4.54 13.59 -11.93
C SER A 149 5.92 14.12 -12.30
N SER A 150 6.34 15.19 -11.61
CA SER A 150 7.57 15.95 -11.87
C SER A 150 8.81 15.05 -11.87
N ALA A 151 8.90 14.21 -10.84
CA ALA A 151 9.87 13.13 -10.69
C ALA A 151 9.23 11.94 -9.96
N TRP A 152 9.84 10.77 -10.06
CA TRP A 152 9.47 9.58 -9.29
C TRP A 152 10.69 8.70 -9.02
N CYS A 153 10.61 7.90 -7.95
CA CYS A 153 11.60 6.86 -7.63
C CYS A 153 10.92 5.56 -7.15
N GLU A 154 11.45 4.45 -7.65
CA GLU A 154 11.15 3.09 -7.18
C GLU A 154 12.07 2.76 -6.02
N CYS A 155 11.50 2.36 -4.89
CA CYS A 155 12.18 2.26 -3.61
C CYS A 155 11.95 0.91 -2.94
N VAL A 156 13.01 0.36 -2.35
CA VAL A 156 12.97 -0.82 -1.48
C VAL A 156 13.29 -0.38 -0.05
N VAL A 157 12.52 -0.86 0.93
CA VAL A 157 12.74 -0.57 2.35
C VAL A 157 13.98 -1.32 2.84
N GLU A 158 14.96 -0.58 3.37
CA GLU A 158 16.19 -1.14 3.95
C GLU A 158 16.07 -1.25 5.49
N GLN A 159 15.44 -0.24 6.12
CA GLN A 159 15.24 -0.20 7.57
C GLN A 159 13.95 0.55 7.91
N ILE A 160 13.31 0.13 9.00
CA ILE A 160 12.22 0.85 9.64
C ILE A 160 12.70 1.22 11.05
N VAL A 161 12.54 2.49 11.42
CA VAL A 161 12.82 2.99 12.76
C VAL A 161 11.50 3.44 13.37
N ASP A 162 11.10 2.80 14.46
CA ASP A 162 9.92 3.18 15.23
C ASP A 162 10.17 4.51 15.95
N VAL A 163 9.25 5.48 15.75
CA VAL A 163 9.31 6.80 16.38
C VAL A 163 8.02 7.01 17.16
N GLU A 164 8.14 6.92 18.48
CA GLU A 164 7.00 6.98 19.41
C GLU A 164 5.96 5.88 19.11
N ALA A 165 4.75 6.02 19.68
CA ALA A 165 3.65 5.08 19.51
C ALA A 165 2.85 5.27 18.20
N GLU A 166 2.99 6.41 17.51
CA GLU A 166 2.20 6.76 16.32
C GLU A 166 2.93 6.72 14.96
N ARG A 167 4.27 6.80 14.93
CA ARG A 167 5.03 7.08 13.70
C ARG A 167 6.12 6.05 13.42
N VAL A 168 6.49 5.96 12.15
CA VAL A 168 7.65 5.19 11.69
C VAL A 168 8.45 6.02 10.70
N VAL A 169 9.76 6.02 10.85
CA VAL A 169 10.70 6.52 9.84
C VAL A 169 11.11 5.33 8.98
N VAL A 170 10.71 5.35 7.72
CA VAL A 170 11.10 4.37 6.71
C VAL A 170 12.35 4.87 6.01
N ILE A 171 13.42 4.09 6.09
CA ILE A 171 14.67 4.30 5.35
C ILE A 171 14.65 3.37 4.15
N ALA A 172 14.73 3.93 2.94
CA ALA A 172 14.56 3.19 1.72
C ALA A 172 15.64 3.51 0.68
N ARG A 173 16.07 2.49 -0.06
CA ARG A 173 16.98 2.61 -1.20
C ARG A 173 16.20 2.79 -2.49
N VAL A 174 16.47 3.90 -3.19
CA VAL A 174 16.08 4.14 -4.57
C VAL A 174 16.83 3.16 -5.48
N ILE A 175 16.08 2.30 -6.17
CA ILE A 175 16.62 1.34 -7.14
C ILE A 175 16.47 1.81 -8.60
N ASN A 176 15.47 2.65 -8.88
CA ASN A 176 15.24 3.26 -10.20
C ASN A 176 14.56 4.64 -10.04
N ARG A 177 14.72 5.54 -11.02
CA ARG A 177 14.15 6.89 -10.98
C ARG A 177 13.85 7.44 -12.38
N GLY A 178 12.86 8.33 -12.47
CA GLY A 178 12.50 9.05 -13.69
C GLY A 178 11.77 10.37 -13.38
N GLY A 179 11.29 11.06 -14.41
CA GLY A 179 10.56 12.32 -14.27
C GLY A 179 10.32 13.03 -15.60
N GLY A 180 9.38 13.98 -15.60
CA GLY A 180 9.05 14.83 -16.75
C GLY A 180 9.62 16.26 -16.65
N GLY A 181 10.13 16.67 -15.48
CA GLY A 181 10.49 18.07 -15.20
C GLY A 181 9.35 18.80 -14.50
N GLY A 182 8.85 19.90 -15.07
CA GLY A 182 7.71 20.64 -14.52
C GLY A 182 7.98 21.36 -13.19
N LYS A 183 6.93 21.88 -12.56
CA LYS A 183 7.00 22.59 -11.28
C LYS A 183 6.43 21.75 -10.13
N PRO A 184 7.22 21.38 -9.11
CA PRO A 184 6.74 20.62 -7.97
C PRO A 184 5.58 21.28 -7.21
N LEU A 185 4.61 20.46 -6.82
CA LEU A 185 3.48 20.84 -5.97
C LEU A 185 3.97 21.11 -4.55
N THR A 186 3.68 22.30 -4.02
CA THR A 186 3.90 22.65 -2.61
C THR A 186 2.59 22.69 -1.83
N VAL A 187 2.67 22.65 -0.49
CA VAL A 187 1.51 22.77 0.40
C VAL A 187 0.75 24.09 0.17
N GLU A 188 1.45 25.19 -0.17
CA GLU A 188 0.82 26.45 -0.58
C GLU A 188 0.10 26.34 -1.93
N ALA A 189 0.70 25.65 -2.91
CA ALA A 189 0.07 25.42 -4.21
C ALA A 189 -1.18 24.54 -4.10
N VAL A 190 -1.20 23.54 -3.19
CA VAL A 190 -2.41 22.78 -2.86
C VAL A 190 -3.51 23.71 -2.36
N LYS A 191 -3.23 24.51 -1.32
CA LYS A 191 -4.20 25.46 -0.71
C LYS A 191 -4.79 26.47 -1.71
N LYS A 192 -4.08 26.77 -2.79
CA LYS A 192 -4.52 27.69 -3.87
C LYS A 192 -5.26 27.00 -5.02
N ARG A 193 -5.21 25.67 -5.12
CA ARG A 193 -5.69 24.90 -6.29
C ARG A 193 -6.81 23.91 -5.99
N VAL A 194 -6.91 23.39 -4.76
CA VAL A 194 -8.09 22.62 -4.34
C VAL A 194 -9.25 23.55 -4.01
N THR A 195 -10.48 23.05 -4.14
CA THR A 195 -11.68 23.77 -3.71
C THR A 195 -11.71 23.93 -2.17
N LYS A 196 -12.52 24.88 -1.68
CA LYS A 196 -12.74 25.08 -0.25
C LYS A 196 -13.25 23.81 0.45
N ASP A 197 -14.09 23.05 -0.23
CA ASP A 197 -14.74 21.86 0.34
C ASP A 197 -13.79 20.65 0.35
N GLU A 198 -12.92 20.50 -0.67
CA GLU A 198 -11.80 19.56 -0.63
C GLU A 198 -10.81 19.91 0.49
N TRP A 199 -10.49 21.19 0.70
CA TRP A 199 -9.61 21.62 1.80
C TRP A 199 -10.23 21.30 3.17
N ALA A 200 -11.51 21.61 3.38
CA ALA A 200 -12.23 21.26 4.60
C ALA A 200 -12.32 19.74 4.81
N ALA A 201 -12.48 18.95 3.74
CA ALA A 201 -12.47 17.50 3.80
C ALA A 201 -11.09 16.92 4.18
N LEU A 202 -10.00 17.57 3.73
CA LEU A 202 -8.62 17.24 4.12
C LEU A 202 -8.34 17.56 5.58
N GLU A 203 -8.71 18.74 6.07
CA GLU A 203 -8.61 19.11 7.49
C GLU A 203 -9.41 18.15 8.38
N ALA A 204 -10.66 17.85 7.99
CA ALA A 204 -11.49 16.89 8.70
C ALA A 204 -10.93 15.46 8.64
N SER A 205 -10.19 15.07 7.59
CA SER A 205 -9.51 13.78 7.56
C SER A 205 -8.32 13.76 8.49
N TRP A 206 -7.45 14.76 8.43
CA TRP A 206 -6.32 14.89 9.34
C TRP A 206 -6.74 14.82 10.81
N THR A 207 -7.83 15.49 11.20
CA THR A 207 -8.37 15.41 12.57
C THR A 207 -8.84 13.99 12.94
N ARG A 208 -9.48 13.25 12.03
CA ARG A 208 -9.86 11.83 12.24
C ARG A 208 -8.64 10.92 12.30
N ASP A 209 -7.64 11.17 11.46
CA ASP A 209 -6.40 10.40 11.39
C ASP A 209 -5.57 10.55 12.67
N VAL A 210 -5.41 11.77 13.19
CA VAL A 210 -4.78 12.03 14.51
C VAL A 210 -5.55 11.35 15.63
N ALA A 211 -6.87 11.57 15.75
CA ALA A 211 -7.67 10.99 16.82
C ALA A 211 -7.73 9.45 16.79
N ARG A 212 -7.62 8.83 15.60
CA ARG A 212 -7.42 7.38 15.46
C ARG A 212 -6.04 6.97 15.94
N ASP A 213 -5.00 7.65 15.48
CA ASP A 213 -3.62 7.25 15.70
C ASP A 213 -3.25 7.31 17.18
N THR A 214 -3.62 8.38 17.90
CA THR A 214 -3.40 8.49 19.35
C THR A 214 -4.13 7.38 20.11
N ARG A 215 -5.38 7.08 19.76
CA ARG A 215 -6.14 5.96 20.39
C ARG A 215 -5.51 4.59 20.13
N LEU A 216 -4.91 4.37 18.95
CA LEU A 216 -4.24 3.11 18.64
C LEU A 216 -2.85 3.02 19.31
N ALA A 217 -2.18 4.15 19.50
CA ALA A 217 -0.96 4.27 20.30
C ALA A 217 -1.23 3.88 21.78
N GLU A 218 -2.24 4.47 22.41
CA GLU A 218 -2.67 4.14 23.79
C GLU A 218 -2.92 2.63 23.98
N ILE A 219 -3.59 2.00 23.01
CA ILE A 219 -3.91 0.56 23.05
C ILE A 219 -2.65 -0.31 22.96
N GLU A 220 -1.70 0.03 22.09
CA GLU A 220 -0.46 -0.74 21.94
C GLU A 220 0.53 -0.47 23.09
N GLU A 221 0.51 0.72 23.71
CA GLU A 221 1.23 1.01 24.95
C GLU A 221 0.72 0.13 26.10
N VAL A 222 -0.60 0.10 26.35
CA VAL A 222 -1.21 -0.77 27.36
C VAL A 222 -0.90 -2.25 27.09
N ARG A 223 -0.92 -2.68 25.83
CA ARG A 223 -0.55 -4.05 25.43
C ARG A 223 0.93 -4.37 25.72
N THR A 224 1.81 -3.38 25.59
CA THR A 224 3.25 -3.55 25.83
C THR A 224 3.57 -3.51 27.33
N ALA A 225 2.89 -2.65 28.09
CA ALA A 225 3.03 -2.53 29.55
C ALA A 225 2.44 -3.72 30.31
N CYS A 226 1.43 -4.39 29.75
CA CYS A 226 0.89 -5.65 30.26
C CYS A 226 1.34 -6.83 29.37
N PRO A 227 2.60 -7.29 29.47
CA PRO A 227 3.05 -8.48 28.76
C PRO A 227 2.14 -9.64 29.15
N GLN A 228 1.42 -10.20 28.17
CA GLN A 228 0.48 -11.30 28.42
C GLN A 228 1.21 -12.43 29.12
N GLN A 229 0.74 -12.82 30.32
CA GLN A 229 1.32 -13.96 31.02
C GLN A 229 1.36 -15.15 30.05
N PRO A 230 2.50 -15.85 29.95
CA PRO A 230 2.66 -16.94 28.99
C PRO A 230 1.51 -17.91 29.17
N SER A 231 0.76 -18.14 28.09
CA SER A 231 -0.48 -18.92 28.15
C SER A 231 -0.20 -20.25 28.84
N PRO A 232 -0.99 -20.65 29.86
CA PRO A 232 -0.70 -21.83 30.65
C PRO A 232 -0.52 -23.02 29.69
N PRO A 233 0.57 -23.80 29.84
CA PRO A 233 1.03 -24.72 28.80
C PRO A 233 -0.12 -25.62 28.37
N ALA A 234 -0.44 -25.58 27.08
CA ALA A 234 -1.61 -26.25 26.53
C ALA A 234 -1.59 -27.72 26.97
N LYS A 235 -2.60 -28.12 27.76
CA LYS A 235 -2.68 -29.48 28.30
C LYS A 235 -2.78 -30.46 27.15
N ASN A 236 -1.65 -31.08 26.78
CA ASN A 236 -1.61 -32.12 25.76
C ASN A 236 -2.62 -33.22 26.14
N PRO A 237 -3.68 -33.45 25.34
CA PRO A 237 -4.70 -34.47 25.65
C PRO A 237 -4.20 -35.89 25.38
N ALA A 238 -2.96 -36.04 24.88
CA ALA A 238 -2.35 -37.29 24.42
C ALA A 238 -1.86 -38.22 25.55
N ALA A 239 -2.58 -38.30 26.68
CA ALA A 239 -2.19 -39.07 27.87
C ALA A 239 -3.35 -39.82 28.55
N THR A 240 -4.47 -40.06 27.86
CA THR A 240 -5.52 -40.97 28.33
C THR A 240 -6.21 -41.71 27.17
N GLN A 241 -5.51 -42.69 26.61
CA GLN A 241 -6.15 -43.83 25.94
C GLN A 241 -5.53 -45.11 26.53
N THR A 242 -6.30 -45.77 27.38
CA THR A 242 -6.03 -47.10 27.94
C THR A 242 -6.96 -48.08 27.25
N ASP A 243 -6.52 -49.32 27.04
CA ASP A 243 -7.28 -50.34 26.29
C ASP A 243 -8.71 -50.56 26.78
N SER A 244 -9.63 -50.73 25.83
CA SER A 244 -10.95 -51.33 26.03
C SER A 244 -11.45 -51.88 24.69
N LEU A 245 -11.14 -53.15 24.44
CA LEU A 245 -11.67 -53.90 23.30
C LEU A 245 -13.15 -54.23 23.52
N THR A 246 -13.99 -54.00 22.52
CA THR A 246 -15.17 -54.84 22.26
C THR A 246 -15.52 -54.80 20.77
N GLU A 247 -16.21 -55.83 20.30
CA GLU A 247 -16.40 -56.16 18.88
C GLU A 247 -17.71 -55.58 18.29
N GLU A 248 -18.05 -56.03 17.09
CA GLU A 248 -19.36 -55.90 16.42
C GLU A 248 -19.76 -54.52 15.85
N SER A 249 -20.57 -54.41 14.78
CA SER A 249 -20.88 -55.33 13.67
C SER A 249 -21.65 -54.53 12.57
N SER A 250 -22.11 -55.24 11.53
CA SER A 250 -23.13 -54.85 10.55
C SER A 250 -22.82 -53.75 9.51
N CYS A 251 -22.74 -54.24 8.28
CA CYS A 251 -23.18 -53.61 7.04
C CYS A 251 -24.36 -52.63 7.15
N ALA A 252 -24.32 -51.55 6.35
CA ALA A 252 -25.49 -50.94 5.70
C ALA A 252 -25.05 -50.21 4.41
N SER A 253 -25.88 -50.22 3.36
CA SER A 253 -25.49 -49.78 2.01
C SER A 253 -26.51 -48.86 1.35
N HIS A 254 -26.05 -47.69 0.82
CA HIS A 254 -26.74 -46.85 -0.17
C HIS A 254 -28.15 -46.32 0.22
N PRO A 255 -28.81 -45.46 -0.61
CA PRO A 255 -28.36 -44.74 -1.81
C PRO A 255 -28.00 -43.28 -1.45
N GLN A 256 -28.43 -42.13 -2.01
CA GLN A 256 -29.25 -41.79 -3.19
C GLN A 256 -28.95 -40.34 -3.68
N LEU A 257 -29.37 -40.02 -4.91
CA LEU A 257 -29.41 -38.67 -5.48
C LEU A 257 -30.67 -37.88 -5.04
N GLY A 258 -30.60 -36.54 -5.10
CA GLY A 258 -31.76 -35.65 -5.02
C GLY A 258 -31.51 -34.28 -5.71
N PRO A 259 -32.21 -33.93 -6.81
CA PRO A 259 -31.98 -32.68 -7.54
C PRO A 259 -33.10 -31.62 -7.44
N GLY A 260 -32.71 -30.34 -7.53
CA GLY A 260 -33.60 -29.19 -7.84
C GLY A 260 -34.10 -28.35 -6.65
N PRO A 261 -34.88 -27.27 -6.89
CA PRO A 261 -35.41 -26.81 -8.18
C PRO A 261 -35.08 -25.34 -8.57
N LEU A 262 -35.61 -24.97 -9.73
CA LEU A 262 -35.53 -23.69 -10.47
C LEU A 262 -36.10 -22.43 -9.77
N LEU A 263 -35.67 -21.27 -10.30
CA LEU A 263 -36.43 -20.03 -10.53
C LEU A 263 -37.05 -19.26 -9.34
N LYS A 264 -36.67 -17.97 -9.24
CA LYS A 264 -37.63 -16.87 -9.42
C LYS A 264 -36.97 -15.53 -9.76
N SER A 265 -37.46 -14.90 -10.82
CA SER A 265 -37.13 -13.54 -11.26
C SER A 265 -38.14 -12.52 -10.72
N ARG A 266 -37.63 -11.39 -10.22
CA ARG A 266 -38.30 -10.07 -10.13
C ARG A 266 -37.21 -9.03 -10.43
N LEU A 267 -37.42 -8.14 -11.42
CA LEU A 267 -38.14 -6.86 -11.28
C LEU A 267 -37.48 -6.00 -10.19
#